data_AF-A0A9P3IIN9-F1
#
_entry.id   AF-A0A9P3IIN9-F1
#
_cell.length_a   1.000
_cell.length_b   1.000
_cell.length_c   1.000
_cell.angle_alpha   90.00
_cell.angle_beta   90.00
_cell.angle_gamma   90.00
#
_symmetry.space_group_name_H-M   'P 1'
#
loop_
_entity.id
_entity.type
_entity.pdbx_description
1 polymer ?
#
loop_
_entity_poly.entity_id
_entity_poly.type
_entity_poly.pdbx_seq_one_letter_code
_entity_poly.pdbx_strand_id
1 'polypeptide(L)'
;MFETKAHHEEEQREKSEAGSNGGGTSSTAPIKYQGGPSTSPNGNPAIDATVSTIAHEIAEAASDPDARSGWYDGNGEENADKCSYNAGPTKTGRDNSGNEYLYNLVGMKGMRFLIQQNWDWQKNKCATQRK
;
A
#
# COMPACT_ATOMS: atom_id res chain seq x y z
N MET A 1 -11.70 -20.02 1.07
CA MET A 1 -12.64 -18.94 1.42
C MET A 1 -11.85 -18.02 2.32
N PHE A 2 -11.15 -17.07 1.71
CA PHE A 2 -10.14 -16.21 2.34
C PHE A 2 -10.72 -14.82 2.49
N GLU A 3 -11.76 -14.65 3.29
CA GLU A 3 -12.37 -13.33 3.45
C GLU A 3 -13.31 -13.34 4.64
N THR A 4 -13.06 -12.46 5.62
CA THR A 4 -14.09 -11.80 6.45
C THR A 4 -13.52 -10.91 7.55
N LYS A 5 -12.22 -10.96 7.90
CA LYS A 5 -11.66 -10.05 8.93
C LYS A 5 -10.78 -8.92 8.37
N ALA A 6 -9.82 -9.20 7.49
CA ALA A 6 -8.97 -8.16 6.89
C ALA A 6 -9.80 -7.04 6.23
N HIS A 7 -10.80 -7.41 5.43
CA HIS A 7 -11.62 -6.42 4.72
C HIS A 7 -12.58 -5.58 5.58
N HIS A 8 -13.06 -6.06 6.73
CA HIS A 8 -14.18 -5.34 7.39
C HIS A 8 -13.73 -4.18 8.28
N GLU A 9 -12.51 -4.22 8.81
CA GLU A 9 -11.98 -3.17 9.70
C GLU A 9 -11.19 -2.11 8.91
N GLU A 10 -10.54 -2.49 7.80
CA GLU A 10 -9.87 -1.55 6.89
C GLU A 10 -10.85 -0.69 6.08
N GLU A 11 -11.96 -1.27 5.59
CA GLU A 11 -12.98 -0.56 4.81
C GLU A 11 -13.64 0.60 5.61
N GLN A 12 -13.61 0.53 6.95
CA GLN A 12 -14.18 1.58 7.82
C GLN A 12 -13.22 2.74 8.06
N ARG A 13 -11.89 2.53 7.99
CA ARG A 13 -10.91 3.64 8.03
C ARG A 13 -10.88 4.40 6.71
N GLU A 14 -11.00 3.72 5.57
CA GLU A 14 -11.08 4.35 4.25
C GLU A 14 -12.34 5.23 4.08
N LYS A 15 -13.49 4.81 4.65
CA LYS A 15 -14.73 5.61 4.62
C LYS A 15 -14.66 6.91 5.41
N SER A 16 -13.77 7.01 6.40
CA SER A 16 -13.65 8.21 7.24
C SER A 16 -12.91 9.37 6.57
N GLU A 17 -12.20 9.12 5.47
CA GLU A 17 -11.39 10.13 4.75
C GLU A 17 -11.97 10.51 3.36
N ALA A 18 -13.09 9.91 2.96
CA ALA A 18 -13.78 10.16 1.69
C ALA A 18 -14.57 11.50 1.65
N GLY A 19 -14.04 12.55 2.27
CA GLY A 19 -14.56 13.90 2.15
C GLY A 19 -13.89 14.67 1.01
N SER A 20 -14.38 14.54 -0.23
CA SER A 20 -14.48 15.67 -1.17
C SER A 20 -15.32 15.32 -2.40
N ASN A 21 -16.25 16.22 -2.71
CA ASN A 21 -17.31 16.13 -3.70
C ASN A 21 -16.87 15.86 -5.15
N GLY A 22 -17.63 15.00 -5.84
CA GLY A 22 -17.94 15.19 -7.26
C GLY A 22 -17.84 13.95 -8.16
N GLY A 23 -19.01 13.41 -8.55
CA GLY A 23 -19.23 12.74 -9.85
C GLY A 23 -18.71 11.32 -10.01
N GLY A 24 -19.59 10.33 -9.87
CA GLY A 24 -19.24 8.91 -9.93
C GLY A 24 -18.73 8.39 -11.29
N THR A 25 -17.81 7.43 -11.22
CA THR A 25 -17.95 6.04 -11.69
C THR A 25 -16.67 5.28 -11.34
N SER A 26 -16.82 4.06 -10.81
CA SER A 26 -15.77 3.07 -10.52
C SER A 26 -14.91 3.31 -9.27
N SER A 27 -14.92 2.33 -8.36
CA SER A 27 -14.28 2.29 -7.03
C SER A 27 -12.75 2.17 -7.08
N THR A 28 -12.08 3.01 -7.87
CA THR A 28 -10.63 2.99 -8.08
C THR A 28 -10.02 4.35 -7.74
N ALA A 29 -10.20 4.78 -6.48
CA ALA A 29 -9.41 5.89 -5.97
C ALA A 29 -7.94 5.42 -5.83
N PRO A 30 -6.94 6.22 -6.27
CA PRO A 30 -5.54 5.86 -6.08
C PRO A 30 -5.23 5.85 -4.58
N ILE A 31 -4.45 4.86 -4.13
CA ILE A 31 -3.85 4.84 -2.79
C ILE A 31 -3.22 6.21 -2.53
N LYS A 32 -3.82 6.98 -1.62
CA LYS A 32 -3.34 8.31 -1.27
C LYS A 32 -2.17 8.18 -0.31
N TYR A 33 -1.00 7.89 -0.88
CA TYR A 33 0.25 8.25 -0.22
C TYR A 33 0.26 9.76 -0.02
N GLN A 34 0.42 10.20 1.23
CA GLN A 34 0.41 11.62 1.58
C GLN A 34 1.41 12.40 0.68
N GLY A 35 0.89 13.21 -0.24
CA GLY A 35 1.65 14.13 -1.09
C GLY A 35 2.15 13.64 -2.45
N GLY A 36 1.67 12.51 -2.99
CA GLY A 36 2.11 11.97 -4.29
C GLY A 36 1.28 12.37 -5.52
N PRO A 37 1.87 12.49 -6.74
CA PRO A 37 1.14 12.58 -7.99
C PRO A 37 0.24 11.35 -8.21
N SER A 38 -0.96 11.55 -8.74
CA SER A 38 -1.99 10.51 -8.96
C SER A 38 -1.78 9.67 -10.23
N THR A 39 -0.64 9.76 -10.89
CA THR A 39 -0.38 9.07 -12.16
C THR A 39 0.22 7.69 -11.91
N SER A 40 -0.22 6.71 -12.68
CA SER A 40 0.27 5.33 -12.62
C SER A 40 1.60 5.15 -13.37
N PRO A 41 2.64 4.58 -12.76
CA PRO A 41 3.90 4.27 -13.43
C PRO A 41 3.77 3.29 -14.61
N ASN A 42 2.76 2.40 -14.59
CA ASN A 42 2.59 1.36 -15.61
C ASN A 42 1.32 1.52 -16.47
N GLY A 43 0.67 2.69 -16.40
CA GLY A 43 -0.54 3.00 -17.18
C GLY A 43 -1.81 2.28 -16.71
N ASN A 44 -1.77 1.60 -15.56
CA ASN A 44 -2.91 0.96 -14.92
C ASN A 44 -2.91 1.24 -13.41
N PRO A 45 -3.62 2.31 -12.96
CA PRO A 45 -3.64 2.71 -11.56
C PRO A 45 -4.16 1.64 -10.59
N ALA A 46 -5.15 0.85 -11.01
CA ALA A 46 -5.72 -0.19 -10.16
C ALA A 46 -4.68 -1.29 -9.88
N ILE A 47 -4.01 -1.79 -10.92
CA ILE A 47 -2.99 -2.83 -10.76
C ILE A 47 -1.77 -2.30 -9.98
N ASP A 48 -1.34 -1.08 -10.25
CA ASP A 48 -0.23 -0.47 -9.51
C ASP A 48 -0.54 -0.32 -8.02
N ALA A 49 -1.80 -0.01 -7.69
CA ALA A 49 -2.26 0.07 -6.31
C ALA A 49 -2.28 -1.30 -5.63
N THR A 50 -2.85 -2.30 -6.30
CA THR A 50 -2.98 -3.66 -5.76
C THR A 50 -1.63 -4.30 -5.42
N VAL A 51 -0.54 -3.93 -6.10
CA VAL A 51 0.80 -4.45 -5.75
C VAL A 51 1.21 -4.07 -4.32
N SER A 52 0.84 -2.88 -3.84
CA SER A 52 1.12 -2.48 -2.46
C SER A 52 0.29 -3.31 -1.47
N THR A 53 -1.00 -3.50 -1.75
CA THR A 53 -1.89 -4.34 -0.93
C THR A 53 -1.42 -5.78 -0.88
N ILE A 54 -1.10 -6.40 -2.02
CA ILE A 54 -0.58 -7.78 -2.04
C ILE A 54 0.71 -7.89 -1.23
N ALA A 55 1.60 -6.88 -1.29
CA ALA A 55 2.82 -6.89 -0.50
C ALA A 55 2.56 -6.74 1.01
N HIS A 56 1.51 -6.01 1.40
CA HIS A 56 1.01 -5.91 2.76
C HIS A 56 0.55 -7.28 3.25
N GLU A 57 -0.43 -7.89 2.57
CA GLU A 57 -1.01 -9.18 2.95
C GLU A 57 0.03 -10.32 3.02
N ILE A 58 0.97 -10.34 2.07
CA ILE A 58 2.05 -11.35 2.07
C ILE A 58 2.94 -11.19 3.31
N ALA A 59 3.17 -9.96 3.77
CA ALA A 59 4.02 -9.73 4.93
C ALA A 59 3.35 -10.20 6.22
N GLU A 60 2.04 -10.01 6.35
CA GLU A 60 1.25 -10.47 7.49
C GLU A 60 1.14 -11.99 7.49
N ALA A 61 0.75 -12.56 6.35
CA ALA A 61 0.64 -14.01 6.19
C ALA A 61 1.98 -14.74 6.40
N ALA A 62 3.11 -14.08 6.10
CA ALA A 62 4.44 -14.64 6.35
C ALA A 62 4.83 -14.62 7.83
N SER A 63 4.30 -13.70 8.63
CA SER A 63 4.49 -13.69 10.09
C SER A 63 3.54 -14.62 10.82
N ASP A 64 2.25 -14.57 10.50
CA ASP A 64 1.22 -15.47 11.01
C ASP A 64 0.06 -15.56 10.00
N PRO A 65 -0.18 -16.74 9.40
CA PRO A 65 -1.21 -16.90 8.38
C PRO A 65 -2.65 -16.93 8.94
N ASP A 66 -2.86 -16.97 10.25
CA ASP A 66 -4.21 -16.96 10.84
C ASP A 66 -4.73 -15.54 11.08
N ALA A 67 -5.60 -15.08 10.18
CA ALA A 67 -6.29 -13.78 10.23
C ALA A 67 -7.16 -13.54 11.49
N ARG A 68 -7.30 -14.52 12.40
CA ARG A 68 -8.01 -14.37 13.68
C ARG A 68 -7.06 -14.25 14.87
N SER A 69 -5.83 -14.72 14.73
CA SER A 69 -4.86 -14.82 15.83
C SER A 69 -3.49 -14.25 15.49
N GLY A 70 -3.39 -13.47 14.41
CA GLY A 70 -2.16 -12.86 13.91
C GLY A 70 -1.28 -12.22 14.99
N TRP A 71 -0.03 -11.92 14.63
CA TRP A 71 0.93 -11.38 15.59
C TRP A 71 0.78 -9.86 15.67
N TYR A 72 -0.14 -9.43 16.53
CA TYR A 72 -0.40 -8.02 16.80
C TYR A 72 0.51 -7.45 17.88
N ASP A 73 0.75 -6.14 17.81
CA ASP A 73 1.31 -5.40 18.93
C ASP A 73 0.25 -4.93 19.96
N GLY A 74 0.67 -4.13 20.94
CA GLY A 74 -0.24 -3.61 21.96
C GLY A 74 -1.34 -2.66 21.45
N ASN A 75 -1.25 -2.19 20.21
CA ASN A 75 -2.25 -1.37 19.53
C ASN A 75 -3.16 -2.19 18.61
N GLY A 76 -2.92 -3.50 18.48
CA GLY A 76 -3.67 -4.37 17.57
C GLY A 76 -3.17 -4.31 16.12
N GLU A 77 -1.96 -3.80 15.86
CA GLU A 77 -1.41 -3.68 14.50
C GLU A 77 -0.44 -4.83 14.19
N GLU A 78 -0.59 -5.45 13.02
CA GLU A 78 0.39 -6.40 12.48
C GLU A 78 1.62 -5.68 11.90
N ASN A 79 2.58 -6.44 11.36
CA ASN A 79 3.84 -5.88 10.85
C ASN A 79 3.65 -4.95 9.63
N ALA A 80 2.65 -5.20 8.78
CA ALA A 80 2.36 -4.38 7.61
C ALA A 80 1.47 -3.19 7.96
N ASP A 81 0.45 -3.38 8.81
CA ASP A 81 -0.40 -2.32 9.38
C ASP A 81 0.37 -1.11 9.90
N LYS A 82 1.41 -1.35 10.71
CA LYS A 82 2.25 -0.32 11.34
C LYS A 82 2.86 0.68 10.36
N CYS A 83 2.96 0.29 9.09
CA CYS A 83 3.56 1.07 8.03
C CYS A 83 2.60 1.30 6.86
N SER A 84 1.31 1.02 7.06
CA SER A 84 0.27 1.22 6.07
C SER A 84 0.30 2.65 5.56
N TYR A 85 0.19 2.79 4.24
CA TYR A 85 0.27 4.07 3.50
C TYR A 85 1.59 4.87 3.68
N ASN A 86 2.64 4.26 4.25
CA ASN A 86 3.96 4.88 4.37
C ASN A 86 4.93 4.29 3.34
N ALA A 87 5.13 4.96 2.21
CA ALA A 87 6.08 4.53 1.18
C ALA A 87 7.55 4.78 1.56
N GLY A 88 7.82 5.57 2.60
CA GLY A 88 9.15 6.07 2.89
C GLY A 88 9.74 6.87 1.71
N PRO A 89 11.08 6.84 1.51
CA PRO A 89 11.73 7.58 0.43
C PRO A 89 11.29 7.10 -0.96
N THR A 90 10.82 8.03 -1.78
CA THR A 90 10.37 7.79 -3.16
C THR A 90 11.30 8.44 -4.18
N LYS A 91 11.13 8.07 -5.45
CA LYS A 91 11.70 8.71 -6.63
C LYS A 91 10.56 9.18 -7.54
N THR A 92 10.81 10.24 -8.28
CA THR A 92 9.87 10.72 -9.31
C THR A 92 10.25 10.15 -10.68
N GLY A 93 9.26 9.65 -11.41
CA GLY A 93 9.35 9.31 -12.83
C GLY A 93 8.35 10.14 -13.64
N ARG A 94 8.44 10.02 -14.97
CA ARG A 94 7.48 10.63 -15.90
C ARG A 94 6.98 9.59 -16.90
N ASP A 95 5.70 9.66 -17.25
CA ASP A 95 5.11 8.87 -18.32
C ASP A 95 5.43 9.49 -19.69
N ASN A 96 4.95 8.86 -20.78
CA ASN A 96 5.16 9.34 -22.15
C ASN A 96 4.44 10.67 -22.45
N SER A 97 3.46 11.04 -21.62
CA SER A 97 2.70 12.29 -21.71
C SER A 97 3.34 13.41 -20.88
N GLY A 98 4.41 13.12 -20.14
CA GLY A 98 5.11 14.06 -19.27
C GLY A 98 4.53 14.18 -17.86
N ASN A 99 3.50 13.39 -17.52
CA ASN A 99 2.91 13.40 -16.18
C ASN A 99 3.84 12.70 -15.19
N GLU A 100 3.98 13.27 -14.00
CA GLU A 100 4.83 12.72 -12.94
C GLU A 100 4.12 11.59 -12.18
N TYR A 101 4.90 10.62 -11.72
CA TYR A 101 4.49 9.56 -10.80
C TYR A 101 5.60 9.28 -9.79
N LEU A 102 5.23 8.74 -8.62
CA LEU A 102 6.19 8.29 -7.62
C LEU A 102 6.40 6.78 -7.68
N TYR A 103 7.60 6.34 -7.31
CA TYR A 103 7.93 4.93 -7.13
C TYR A 103 9.05 4.77 -6.10
N ASN A 104 9.05 3.66 -5.38
CA ASN A 104 10.14 3.27 -4.47
C ASN A 104 10.63 1.84 -4.72
N LEU A 105 9.96 1.10 -5.61
CA LEU A 105 10.31 -0.24 -6.05
C LEU A 105 10.47 -0.26 -7.58
N VAL A 106 11.51 -0.97 -8.05
CA VAL A 106 11.69 -1.33 -9.46
C VAL A 106 11.63 -2.85 -9.54
N GLY A 107 10.57 -3.36 -10.16
CA GLY A 107 10.35 -4.78 -10.38
C GLY A 107 11.02 -5.29 -11.66
N MET A 108 10.57 -6.47 -12.08
CA MET A 108 11.05 -7.08 -13.32
C MET A 108 10.76 -6.20 -14.55
N LYS A 109 11.63 -6.28 -15.56
CA LYS A 109 11.52 -5.53 -16.82
C LYS A 109 11.45 -4.00 -16.63
N GLY A 110 11.88 -3.49 -15.48
CA GLY A 110 11.89 -2.06 -15.18
C GLY A 110 10.54 -1.47 -14.79
N MET A 111 9.52 -2.31 -14.54
CA MET A 111 8.23 -1.86 -14.00
C MET A 111 8.45 -1.17 -12.66
N ARG A 112 7.76 -0.05 -12.44
CA ARG A 112 7.94 0.77 -11.24
C ARG A 112 6.69 0.69 -10.40
N PHE A 113 6.84 0.60 -9.09
CA PHE A 113 5.72 0.52 -8.16
C PHE A 113 5.95 1.44 -6.98
N LEU A 114 4.85 1.95 -6.44
CA LEU A 114 4.81 2.65 -5.18
C LEU A 114 4.20 1.71 -4.14
N ILE A 115 5.05 1.14 -3.28
CA ILE A 115 4.63 0.19 -2.26
C ILE A 115 4.85 0.77 -0.87
N GLN A 116 4.11 0.28 0.11
CA GLN A 116 4.34 0.66 1.49
C GLN A 116 5.64 0.03 2.00
N GLN A 117 6.13 0.57 3.11
CA GLN A 117 7.14 -0.08 3.94
C GLN A 117 6.47 -1.13 4.83
N ASN A 118 7.28 -2.00 5.44
CA ASN A 118 6.85 -2.88 6.52
C ASN A 118 7.66 -2.58 7.77
N TRP A 119 7.12 -2.96 8.94
CA TRP A 119 7.82 -2.79 10.19
C TRP A 119 9.09 -3.65 10.25
N ASP A 120 10.23 -3.02 10.53
CA ASP A 120 11.50 -3.70 10.80
C ASP A 120 11.76 -3.70 12.30
N TRP A 121 11.62 -4.86 12.93
CA TRP A 121 11.80 -5.01 14.38
C TRP A 121 13.24 -4.76 14.84
N GLN A 122 14.24 -4.99 13.99
CA GLN A 122 15.65 -4.75 14.34
C GLN A 122 15.97 -3.26 14.35
N LYS A 123 15.38 -2.51 13.43
CA LYS A 123 15.57 -1.06 13.30
C LYS A 123 14.53 -0.25 14.08
N ASN A 124 13.48 -0.89 14.59
CA ASN A 124 12.35 -0.30 15.29
C ASN A 124 11.71 0.86 14.50
N LYS A 125 11.53 0.66 13.18
CA LYS A 125 10.94 1.66 12.27
C LYS A 125 10.41 1.02 10.99
N CYS A 126 9.58 1.77 10.26
CA CYS A 126 9.21 1.42 8.90
C CYS A 126 10.43 1.45 7.96
N ALA A 127 10.59 0.36 7.20
CA ALA A 127 11.64 0.25 6.22
C ALA A 127 11.17 -0.57 5.01
N THR A 128 11.70 -0.22 3.84
CA THR A 128 11.56 -1.09 2.66
C THR A 128 12.44 -2.32 2.88
N GLN A 129 11.84 -3.50 2.91
CA GLN A 129 12.55 -4.77 3.10
C GLN A 129 13.39 -5.04 1.84
N ARG A 130 14.69 -4.82 1.91
CA ARG A 130 15.66 -5.12 0.85
C ARG A 130 16.55 -6.24 1.38
N LYS A 131 16.62 -7.35 0.63
CA LYS A 131 17.55 -8.46 0.91
C LYS A 131 19.00 -7.99 0.83
#